data_AF-D5RLV6-F1
#
_entry.id   AF-D5RLV6-F1
#
_cell.length_a   1.000
_cell.length_b   1.000
_cell.length_c   1.000
_cell.angle_alpha   90.00
_cell.angle_beta   90.00
_cell.angle_gamma   90.00
#
_symmetry.space_group_name_H-M   'P 1'
#
loop_
_entity.id
_entity.type
_entity.pdbx_description
1 polymer ?
#
loop_
_entity_poly.entity_id
_entity_poly.type
_entity_poly.pdbx_seq_one_letter_code
_entity_poly.pdbx_strand_id
1 'polypeptide(L)'
;MRPRRPGPPFTLAGVRHGFVRAQALAPGVLLYGVVFGILASEAQLSALAATLTSALVYSGSAQMAALQVWRDNAGLLPLFAAILLMNARYLLYGASLRPWLEGLPPGTAYGTLFFLGDGNWALAMAERAEGRDDAGFLFGSGVAMFLPWVGGTLAGRLAGGLIGDPARFGMDFMLVAFSAALLVGLWRSRADLWPIGAAALAAALLHGILPGGWLIVATALAACLAGAALHRPSPAAATP
;
A
#
# COMPACT_ATOMS: atom_id res chain seq x y z
N MET A 1 17.68 2.96 -34.59
CA MET A 1 17.78 2.63 -33.16
C MET A 1 17.96 3.93 -32.37
N ARG A 2 17.00 4.34 -31.52
CA ARG A 2 17.23 5.47 -30.61
C ARG A 2 18.26 5.04 -29.55
N PRO A 3 19.27 5.86 -29.23
CA PRO A 3 20.21 5.55 -28.15
C PRO A 3 19.43 5.36 -26.83
N ARG A 4 19.67 4.26 -26.13
CA ARG A 4 19.14 4.03 -24.77
C ARG A 4 19.63 5.20 -23.92
N ARG A 5 18.71 6.00 -23.38
CA ARG A 5 19.07 6.98 -22.34
C ARG A 5 19.78 6.20 -21.21
N PRO A 6 20.87 6.73 -20.64
CA PRO A 6 21.44 6.13 -19.45
C PRO A 6 20.33 6.00 -18.41
N GLY A 7 20.24 4.83 -17.78
CA GLY A 7 19.24 4.58 -16.74
C GLY A 7 19.37 5.59 -15.60
N PRO A 8 18.31 5.75 -14.79
CA PRO A 8 18.36 6.64 -13.64
C PRO A 8 19.52 6.24 -12.72
N PRO A 9 20.20 7.21 -12.08
CA PRO A 9 21.28 6.90 -11.18
C PRO A 9 20.72 6.17 -9.95
N PHE A 10 21.55 5.33 -9.33
CA PHE A 10 21.31 4.78 -8.00
C PHE A 10 22.47 5.21 -7.12
N THR A 11 22.30 6.28 -6.35
CA THR A 11 23.39 6.82 -5.53
C THR A 11 23.12 6.69 -4.04
N LEU A 12 24.18 6.62 -3.24
CA LEU A 12 24.08 6.66 -1.78
C LEU A 12 23.46 7.99 -1.29
N ALA A 13 23.70 9.09 -2.01
CA ALA A 13 23.08 10.38 -1.74
C ALA A 13 21.56 10.31 -1.94
N GLY A 14 21.10 9.69 -3.03
CA GLY A 14 19.70 9.38 -3.28
C GLY A 14 19.09 8.53 -2.17
N VAL A 15 19.76 7.44 -1.78
CA VAL A 15 19.33 6.57 -0.66
C VAL A 15 19.17 7.36 0.64
N ARG A 16 20.17 8.17 1.02
CA ARG A 16 20.11 8.98 2.24
C ARG A 16 18.98 10.01 2.16
N HIS A 17 18.82 10.67 1.02
CA HIS A 17 17.75 11.65 0.80
C HIS A 17 16.37 11.01 0.96
N GLY A 18 16.16 9.85 0.32
CA GLY A 18 14.92 9.07 0.45
C GLY A 18 14.64 8.65 1.88
N PHE A 19 15.66 8.12 2.56
CA PHE A 19 15.53 7.69 3.94
C PHE A 19 15.11 8.85 4.86
N VAL A 20 15.80 9.99 4.78
CA VAL A 20 15.51 11.17 5.61
C VAL A 20 14.12 11.73 5.32
N ARG A 21 13.72 11.84 4.05
CA ARG A 21 12.40 12.37 3.67
C ARG A 21 11.25 11.48 4.16
N ALA A 22 11.44 10.17 4.14
CA ALA A 22 10.43 9.21 4.60
C ALA A 22 10.24 9.18 6.12
N GLN A 23 11.16 9.75 6.91
CA GLN A 23 11.02 9.80 8.37
C GLN A 23 9.76 10.53 8.84
N ALA A 24 9.24 11.48 8.05
CA ALA A 24 7.98 12.14 8.36
C ALA A 24 6.77 11.18 8.38
N LEU A 25 6.85 10.07 7.64
CA LEU A 25 5.81 9.04 7.56
C LEU A 25 6.06 7.88 8.54
N ALA A 26 7.29 7.70 9.01
CA ALA A 26 7.69 6.58 9.87
C ALA A 26 6.84 6.43 11.16
N PRO A 27 6.46 7.49 11.89
CA PRO A 27 5.59 7.36 13.07
C PRO A 27 4.20 6.81 12.72
N GLY A 28 3.62 7.25 11.60
CA GLY A 28 2.33 6.73 11.13
C GLY A 28 2.43 5.26 10.71
N VAL A 29 3.52 4.88 10.04
CA VAL A 29 3.79 3.49 9.65
C VAL A 29 4.01 2.59 10.88
N LEU A 30 4.73 3.08 11.90
CA LEU A 30 4.91 2.39 13.17
C LEU A 30 3.57 2.12 13.84
N LEU A 31 2.75 3.17 13.98
CA LEU A 31 1.44 3.08 14.62
C LEU A 31 0.53 2.12 13.86
N TYR A 32 0.56 2.15 12.52
CA TYR A 32 -0.20 1.23 11.71
C TYR A 32 0.27 -0.22 11.88
N GLY A 33 1.59 -0.45 11.99
CA GLY A 33 2.16 -1.75 12.36
C GLY A 33 1.68 -2.21 13.72
N VAL A 34 1.67 -1.34 14.73
CA VAL A 34 1.14 -1.65 16.08
C VAL A 34 -0.31 -2.11 16.01
N VAL A 35 -1.16 -1.40 15.27
CA VAL A 35 -2.56 -1.79 15.07
C VAL A 35 -2.66 -3.18 14.45
N PHE A 36 -1.91 -3.45 13.37
CA PHE A 36 -1.88 -4.78 12.76
C PHE A 36 -1.42 -5.85 13.76
N GLY A 37 -0.38 -5.57 14.55
CA GLY A 37 0.13 -6.48 15.57
C GLY A 37 -0.91 -6.84 16.63
N ILE A 38 -1.68 -5.86 17.09
CA ILE A 38 -2.79 -6.06 18.05
C ILE A 38 -3.88 -6.94 17.42
N LEU A 39 -4.30 -6.64 16.19
CA LEU A 39 -5.30 -7.45 15.48
C LEU A 39 -4.79 -8.88 15.19
N ALA A 40 -3.49 -9.03 14.91
CA ALA A 40 -2.87 -10.35 14.78
C ALA A 40 -2.88 -11.13 16.10
N SER A 41 -2.81 -10.43 17.25
CA SER A 41 -2.98 -11.04 18.57
C SER A 41 -4.40 -11.57 18.76
N GLU A 42 -5.42 -10.79 18.38
CA GLU A 42 -6.83 -11.22 18.44
C GLU A 42 -7.11 -12.40 17.51
N ALA A 43 -6.46 -12.44 16.35
CA ALA A 43 -6.49 -13.58 15.43
C ALA A 43 -5.59 -14.75 15.86
N GLN A 44 -5.01 -14.71 17.07
CA GLN A 44 -4.18 -15.76 17.67
C GLN A 44 -2.93 -16.17 16.87
N LEU A 45 -2.43 -15.30 15.97
CA LEU A 45 -1.16 -15.53 15.29
C LEU A 45 -0.01 -15.52 16.30
N SER A 46 1.04 -16.32 16.10
CA SER A 46 2.24 -16.21 16.94
C SER A 46 3.00 -14.90 16.66
N ALA A 47 3.83 -14.45 17.60
CA ALA A 47 4.68 -13.26 17.39
C ALA A 47 5.60 -13.43 16.16
N LEU A 48 6.14 -14.64 15.97
CA LEU A 48 6.94 -14.97 14.81
C LEU A 48 6.12 -14.91 13.52
N ALA A 49 4.92 -15.49 13.50
CA ALA A 49 4.06 -15.47 12.32
C ALA A 49 3.67 -14.02 11.94
N ALA A 50 3.20 -13.21 12.90
CA ALA A 50 2.83 -11.82 12.63
C ALA A 50 4.01 -10.98 12.09
N THR A 51 5.20 -11.17 12.66
CA THR A 51 6.42 -10.48 12.24
C THR A 51 6.88 -10.93 10.86
N LEU A 52 6.91 -12.24 10.59
CA LEU A 52 7.29 -12.77 9.28
C LEU A 52 6.31 -12.37 8.19
N THR A 53 5.00 -12.41 8.44
CA THR A 53 3.99 -11.92 7.49
C THR A 53 4.23 -10.44 7.19
N SER A 54 4.50 -9.61 8.21
CA SER A 54 4.78 -8.18 8.00
C SER A 54 6.06 -7.92 7.21
N ALA A 55 7.09 -8.71 7.44
CA ALA A 55 8.36 -8.57 6.74
C ALA A 55 8.31 -9.10 5.30
N LEU A 56 7.61 -10.21 5.06
CA LEU A 56 7.63 -10.90 3.76
C LEU A 56 6.51 -10.47 2.82
N VAL A 57 5.30 -10.23 3.35
CA VAL A 57 4.15 -9.76 2.55
C VAL A 57 4.24 -8.25 2.36
N TYR A 58 4.69 -7.53 3.38
CA TYR A 58 4.93 -6.08 3.36
C TYR A 58 3.80 -5.28 2.68
N SER A 59 2.55 -5.57 3.05
CA SER A 59 1.37 -4.92 2.47
C SER A 59 0.31 -4.74 3.55
N GLY A 60 0.36 -3.60 4.25
CA GLY A 60 -0.48 -3.36 5.42
C GLY A 60 -1.98 -3.45 5.13
N SER A 61 -2.47 -2.85 4.04
CA SER A 61 -3.89 -2.92 3.67
C SER A 61 -4.36 -4.34 3.38
N ALA A 62 -3.58 -5.12 2.63
CA ALA A 62 -3.91 -6.51 2.32
C ALA A 62 -3.83 -7.40 3.57
N GLN A 63 -2.87 -7.15 4.47
CA GLN A 63 -2.73 -7.86 5.74
C GLN A 63 -3.91 -7.59 6.68
N MET A 64 -4.36 -6.34 6.78
CA MET A 64 -5.55 -5.96 7.56
C MET A 64 -6.82 -6.61 6.99
N ALA A 65 -7.02 -6.52 5.67
CA ALA A 65 -8.13 -7.18 4.98
C ALA A 65 -8.08 -8.71 5.18
N ALA A 66 -6.90 -9.31 5.06
CA ALA A 66 -6.70 -10.74 5.24
C ALA A 66 -7.08 -11.21 6.65
N LEU A 67 -6.69 -10.46 7.69
CA LEU A 67 -7.07 -10.77 9.07
C LEU A 67 -8.59 -10.73 9.27
N GLN A 68 -9.27 -9.75 8.67
CA GLN A 68 -10.72 -9.66 8.75
C GLN A 68 -11.39 -10.88 8.10
N VAL A 69 -11.00 -11.23 6.87
CA VAL A 69 -11.53 -12.41 6.16
C VAL A 69 -11.23 -13.71 6.91
N TRP A 70 -10.05 -13.80 7.51
CA TRP A 70 -9.63 -14.95 8.31
C TRP A 70 -10.53 -15.13 9.55
N ARG A 71 -10.82 -14.05 10.28
CA ARG A 71 -11.69 -14.07 11.47
C ARG A 71 -13.13 -14.43 11.13
N ASP A 72 -13.63 -13.95 10.00
CA ASP A 72 -14.99 -14.23 9.53
C ASP A 72 -15.15 -15.67 9.01
N ASN A 73 -14.08 -16.47 8.97
CA ASN A 73 -14.07 -17.83 8.45
C ASN A 73 -14.66 -17.94 7.03
N ALA A 74 -14.52 -16.90 6.21
CA ALA A 74 -15.17 -16.81 4.89
C ALA A 74 -14.57 -17.75 3.83
N GLY A 75 -13.51 -18.49 4.17
CA GLY A 75 -12.83 -19.43 3.30
C GLY A 75 -11.62 -18.84 2.57
N LEU A 76 -10.82 -19.71 1.94
CA LEU A 76 -9.57 -19.33 1.30
C LEU A 76 -9.76 -18.50 0.02
N LEU A 77 -10.80 -18.79 -0.77
CA LEU A 77 -11.03 -18.08 -2.02
C LEU A 77 -11.25 -16.56 -1.85
N PRO A 78 -12.17 -16.07 -0.99
CA PRO A 78 -12.32 -14.64 -0.76
C PRO A 78 -11.08 -14.01 -0.12
N LEU A 79 -10.30 -14.78 0.67
CA LEU A 79 -9.02 -14.32 1.22
C LEU A 79 -8.01 -14.02 0.10
N PHE A 80 -7.80 -14.99 -0.79
CA PHE A 80 -6.93 -14.82 -1.96
C PHE A 80 -7.40 -13.67 -2.86
N ALA A 81 -8.71 -13.60 -3.13
CA ALA A 81 -9.28 -12.54 -3.96
C ALA A 81 -9.11 -11.14 -3.34
N ALA A 82 -9.34 -11.00 -2.04
CA ALA A 82 -9.15 -9.74 -1.32
C ALA A 82 -7.69 -9.29 -1.35
N ILE A 83 -6.74 -10.20 -1.08
CA ILE A 83 -5.30 -9.90 -1.15
C ILE A 83 -4.89 -9.48 -2.57
N LEU A 84 -5.35 -10.22 -3.59
CA LEU A 84 -5.03 -9.92 -4.98
C LEU A 84 -5.57 -8.55 -5.41
N LEU A 85 -6.84 -8.28 -5.12
CA LEU A 85 -7.49 -7.01 -5.50
C LEU A 85 -6.91 -5.82 -4.74
N MET A 86 -6.62 -5.96 -3.45
CA MET A 86 -5.96 -4.91 -2.66
C MET A 86 -4.56 -4.58 -3.19
N ASN A 87 -3.83 -5.59 -3.68
CA ASN A 87 -2.49 -5.41 -4.21
C ASN A 87 -2.43 -5.12 -5.71
N ALA A 88 -3.55 -5.19 -6.46
CA ALA A 88 -3.55 -4.93 -7.90
C ALA A 88 -2.96 -3.55 -8.26
N ARG A 89 -3.06 -2.57 -7.34
CA ARG A 89 -2.42 -1.25 -7.46
C ARG A 89 -0.90 -1.29 -7.64
N TYR A 90 -0.21 -2.30 -7.13
CA TYR A 90 1.24 -2.45 -7.32
C TYR A 90 1.62 -2.68 -8.78
N LEU A 91 0.72 -3.23 -9.61
CA LEU A 91 0.92 -3.31 -11.06
C LEU A 91 0.96 -1.91 -11.68
N LEU A 92 0.05 -1.02 -11.25
CA LEU A 92 -0.01 0.38 -11.70
C LEU A 92 1.21 1.16 -11.19
N TYR A 93 1.60 0.96 -9.93
CA TYR A 93 2.80 1.55 -9.37
C TYR A 93 4.04 1.10 -10.14
N GLY A 94 4.19 -0.19 -10.41
CA GLY A 94 5.27 -0.75 -11.22
C GLY A 94 5.36 -0.11 -12.61
N ALA A 95 4.22 0.07 -13.29
CA ALA A 95 4.17 0.76 -14.57
C ALA A 95 4.65 2.23 -14.48
N SER A 96 4.22 2.96 -13.44
CA SER A 96 4.65 4.35 -13.21
C SER A 96 6.12 4.50 -12.82
N LEU A 97 6.69 3.45 -12.20
CA LEU A 97 8.08 3.38 -11.76
C LEU A 97 9.04 2.90 -12.84
N ARG A 98 8.55 2.53 -14.04
CA ARG A 98 9.45 2.15 -15.14
C ARG A 98 10.60 3.14 -15.36
N PRO A 99 10.37 4.48 -15.39
CA PRO A 99 11.48 5.42 -15.59
C PRO A 99 12.45 5.53 -14.41
N TRP A 100 12.08 5.03 -13.22
CA TRP A 100 12.95 4.96 -12.04
C TRP A 100 13.84 3.71 -12.02
N LEU A 101 13.50 2.68 -12.79
CA LEU A 101 14.15 1.37 -12.70
C LEU A 101 14.72 0.87 -14.04
N GLU A 102 14.31 1.48 -15.16
CA GLU A 102 14.74 1.07 -16.50
C GLU A 102 16.26 1.24 -16.68
N GLY A 103 16.94 0.12 -16.94
CA GLY A 103 18.39 0.08 -17.14
C GLY A 103 19.20 -0.25 -15.88
N LEU A 104 18.56 -0.39 -14.71
CA LEU A 104 19.24 -0.90 -13.51
C LEU A 104 19.44 -2.42 -13.58
N PRO A 105 20.45 -2.97 -12.87
CA PRO A 105 20.58 -4.41 -12.68
C PRO A 105 19.32 -5.00 -12.03
N PRO A 106 18.87 -6.21 -12.44
CA PRO A 106 17.65 -6.82 -11.91
C PRO A 106 17.64 -6.94 -10.38
N GLY A 107 18.77 -7.25 -9.75
CA GLY A 107 18.87 -7.34 -8.29
C GLY A 107 18.57 -6.02 -7.59
N THR A 108 19.08 -4.90 -8.13
CA THR A 108 18.80 -3.55 -7.60
C THR A 108 17.34 -3.17 -7.83
N ALA A 109 16.80 -3.44 -9.01
CA ALA A 109 15.42 -3.12 -9.35
C ALA A 109 14.42 -3.89 -8.48
N TYR A 110 14.56 -5.22 -8.39
CA TYR A 110 13.67 -6.07 -7.59
C TYR A 110 13.88 -5.86 -6.08
N GLY A 111 15.12 -5.65 -5.63
CA GLY A 111 15.40 -5.29 -4.23
C GLY A 111 14.76 -3.96 -3.83
N THR A 112 14.72 -2.99 -4.74
CA THR A 112 14.01 -1.72 -4.53
C THR A 112 12.49 -1.90 -4.49
N LEU A 113 11.95 -2.71 -5.41
CA LEU A 113 10.51 -2.99 -5.48
C LEU A 113 10.00 -3.80 -4.28
N PHE A 114 10.84 -4.60 -3.62
CA PHE A 114 10.47 -5.30 -2.39
C PHE A 114 10.06 -4.32 -1.28
N PHE A 115 10.77 -3.19 -1.15
CA PHE A 115 10.46 -2.15 -0.16
C PHE A 115 9.43 -1.12 -0.65
N LEU A 116 8.70 -1.43 -1.74
CA LEU A 116 7.67 -0.54 -2.26
C LEU A 116 6.39 -0.61 -1.41
N GLY A 117 5.86 0.55 -1.08
CA GLY A 117 4.57 0.77 -0.43
C GLY A 117 3.93 2.06 -0.93
N ASP A 118 2.71 2.33 -0.48
CA ASP A 118 1.96 3.51 -0.94
C ASP A 118 2.68 4.82 -0.60
N GLY A 119 3.24 4.91 0.61
CA GLY A 119 3.90 6.12 1.12
C GLY A 119 5.16 6.49 0.34
N ASN A 120 6.09 5.54 0.15
CA ASN A 120 7.32 5.83 -0.59
C ASN A 120 7.07 5.94 -2.10
N TRP A 121 6.07 5.25 -2.66
CA TRP A 121 5.63 5.50 -4.03
C TRP A 121 5.16 6.94 -4.22
N ALA A 122 4.29 7.44 -3.33
CA ALA A 122 3.79 8.82 -3.39
C ALA A 122 4.93 9.84 -3.27
N LEU A 123 5.86 9.63 -2.32
CA LEU A 123 7.07 10.45 -2.20
C LEU A 123 7.91 10.45 -3.48
N ALA A 124 8.15 9.28 -4.08
CA ALA A 124 8.91 9.18 -5.32
C ALA A 124 8.20 9.93 -6.47
N MET A 125 6.88 9.84 -6.60
CA MET A 125 6.15 10.60 -7.62
C MET A 125 6.26 12.11 -7.40
N ALA A 126 6.25 12.58 -6.15
CA ALA A 126 6.47 14.00 -5.82
C ALA A 126 7.89 14.45 -6.18
N GLU A 127 8.92 13.68 -5.84
CA GLU A 127 10.31 13.98 -6.23
C GLU A 127 10.48 14.02 -7.76
N ARG A 128 9.80 13.12 -8.48
CA ARG A 128 9.81 13.11 -9.95
C ARG A 128 9.18 14.36 -10.55
N ALA A 129 8.09 14.84 -9.96
CA ALA A 129 7.43 16.06 -10.39
C ALA A 129 8.35 17.29 -10.24
N GLU A 130 9.28 17.24 -9.29
CA GLU A 130 10.34 18.24 -9.08
C GLU A 130 11.63 17.96 -9.89
N GLY A 131 11.58 17.02 -10.84
CA GLY A 131 12.70 16.71 -11.74
C GLY A 131 13.79 15.81 -11.16
N ARG A 132 13.54 15.12 -10.04
CA ARG A 132 14.48 14.19 -9.41
C ARG A 132 14.05 12.74 -9.64
N ASP A 133 14.97 11.88 -10.07
CA ASP A 133 14.67 10.50 -10.47
C ASP A 133 15.74 9.48 -10.05
N ASP A 134 16.53 9.78 -9.02
CA ASP A 134 17.53 8.84 -8.47
C ASP A 134 16.86 7.64 -7.81
N ALA A 135 17.01 6.45 -8.39
CA ALA A 135 16.46 5.19 -7.90
C ALA A 135 16.83 4.85 -6.45
N GLY A 136 17.97 5.36 -5.98
CA GLY A 136 18.38 5.26 -4.58
C GLY A 136 17.35 5.89 -3.64
N PHE A 137 16.70 6.99 -4.02
CA PHE A 137 15.63 7.61 -3.22
C PHE A 137 14.48 6.64 -2.95
N LEU A 138 14.03 5.92 -3.98
CA LEU A 138 12.93 4.97 -3.86
C LEU A 138 13.27 3.83 -2.89
N PHE A 139 14.50 3.31 -2.98
CA PHE A 139 15.00 2.29 -2.05
C PHE A 139 15.10 2.83 -0.62
N GLY A 140 15.78 3.96 -0.42
CA GLY A 140 16.02 4.52 0.91
C GLY A 140 14.72 4.90 1.63
N SER A 141 13.77 5.51 0.91
CA SER A 141 12.45 5.84 1.45
C SER A 141 11.62 4.60 1.81
N GLY A 142 11.76 3.50 1.07
CA GLY A 142 11.13 2.22 1.40
C GLY A 142 11.71 1.57 2.67
N VAL A 143 13.04 1.52 2.76
CA VAL A 143 13.75 0.99 3.94
C VAL A 143 13.40 1.77 5.22
N ALA A 144 13.30 3.10 5.12
CA ALA A 144 12.88 3.95 6.24
C ALA A 144 11.51 3.59 6.81
N MET A 145 10.60 3.06 5.98
CA MET A 145 9.26 2.63 6.42
C MET A 145 9.22 1.16 6.89
N PHE A 146 10.14 0.33 6.38
CA PHE A 146 10.15 -1.10 6.66
C PHE A 146 10.36 -1.43 8.15
N LEU A 147 11.39 -0.85 8.76
CA LEU A 147 11.71 -1.13 10.16
C LEU A 147 10.61 -0.65 11.13
N PRO A 148 10.07 0.58 11.00
CA PRO A 148 8.89 1.00 11.76
C PRO A 148 7.69 0.06 11.58
N TRP A 149 7.40 -0.40 10.36
CA TRP A 149 6.30 -1.32 10.10
C TRP A 149 6.47 -2.65 10.85
N VAL A 150 7.59 -3.34 10.64
CA VAL A 150 7.85 -4.65 11.24
C VAL A 150 7.99 -4.54 12.76
N GLY A 151 8.70 -3.51 13.24
CA GLY A 151 8.87 -3.23 14.67
C GLY A 151 7.54 -2.89 15.34
N GLY A 152 6.69 -2.12 14.66
CA GLY A 152 5.33 -1.81 15.10
C GLY A 152 4.49 -3.07 15.22
N THR A 153 4.50 -3.94 14.20
CA THR A 153 3.81 -5.23 14.26
C THR A 153 4.25 -6.05 15.45
N LEU A 154 5.55 -6.20 15.67
CA LEU A 154 6.07 -6.98 16.79
C LEU A 154 5.64 -6.35 18.13
N ALA A 155 5.80 -5.03 18.28
CA ALA A 155 5.41 -4.31 19.48
C ALA A 155 3.90 -4.46 19.77
N GLY A 156 3.05 -4.23 18.77
CA GLY A 156 1.60 -4.39 18.89
C GLY A 156 1.20 -5.83 19.19
N ARG A 157 1.88 -6.81 18.58
CA ARG A 157 1.60 -8.23 18.84
C ARG A 157 1.97 -8.65 20.25
N LEU A 158 3.08 -8.15 20.79
CA LEU A 158 3.49 -8.40 22.17
C LEU A 158 2.62 -7.65 23.18
N ALA A 159 2.20 -6.42 22.85
CA ALA A 159 1.36 -5.57 23.69
C ALA A 159 -0.14 -5.90 23.60
N GLY A 160 -0.59 -6.66 22.59
CA GLY A 160 -2.01 -6.91 22.32
C GLY A 160 -2.76 -7.61 23.47
N GLY A 161 -2.05 -8.29 24.39
CA GLY A 161 -2.66 -8.83 25.61
C GLY A 161 -2.71 -7.86 26.80
N LEU A 162 -1.99 -6.73 26.70
CA LEU A 162 -1.91 -5.68 27.74
C LEU A 162 -2.86 -4.52 27.45
N ILE A 163 -3.12 -4.26 26.17
CA ILE A 163 -4.08 -3.28 25.71
C ILE A 163 -5.45 -3.93 25.82
N GLY A 164 -6.39 -3.27 26.51
CA GLY A 164 -7.79 -3.70 26.57
C GLY A 164 -8.46 -3.63 25.20
N ASP A 165 -9.74 -3.26 25.15
CA ASP A 165 -10.47 -3.12 23.88
C ASP A 165 -9.81 -2.11 22.92
N PRO A 166 -9.23 -2.54 21.78
CA PRO A 166 -8.53 -1.66 20.84
C PRO A 166 -9.45 -0.62 20.19
N ALA A 167 -10.75 -0.91 20.08
CA ALA A 167 -11.72 0.03 19.51
C ALA A 167 -11.83 1.32 20.34
N ARG A 168 -11.56 1.25 21.65
CA ARG A 168 -11.55 2.44 22.53
C ARG A 168 -10.49 3.48 22.15
N PHE A 169 -9.45 3.05 21.46
CA PHE A 169 -8.37 3.91 21.00
C PHE A 169 -8.51 4.26 19.49
N GLY A 170 -9.63 3.89 18.85
CA GLY A 170 -9.87 4.11 17.43
C GLY A 170 -8.96 3.29 16.51
N MET A 171 -8.39 2.18 17.01
CA MET A 171 -7.47 1.35 16.24
C MET A 171 -8.18 0.59 15.11
N ASP A 172 -9.46 0.28 15.28
CA ASP A 172 -10.36 -0.25 14.25
C ASP A 172 -10.61 0.75 13.10
N PHE A 173 -10.55 2.05 13.36
CA PHE A 173 -10.68 3.11 12.35
C PHE A 173 -9.37 3.41 11.60
N MET A 174 -8.23 2.87 12.03
CA MET A 174 -6.91 3.24 11.49
C MET A 174 -6.78 2.99 9.98
N LEU A 175 -7.27 1.84 9.48
CA LEU A 175 -7.24 1.52 8.04
C LEU A 175 -8.04 2.54 7.23
N VAL A 176 -9.20 2.97 7.74
CA VAL A 176 -10.05 3.98 7.10
C VAL A 176 -9.35 5.34 7.11
N ALA A 177 -8.80 5.75 8.26
CA ALA A 177 -8.06 7.00 8.39
C ALA A 177 -6.84 7.06 7.45
N PHE A 178 -6.05 5.98 7.39
CA PHE A 178 -4.91 5.85 6.49
C PHE A 178 -5.34 5.93 5.02
N SER A 179 -6.39 5.22 4.64
CA SER A 179 -6.90 5.23 3.27
C SER A 179 -7.45 6.60 2.88
N ALA A 180 -8.13 7.30 3.79
CA ALA A 180 -8.62 8.65 3.58
C ALA A 180 -7.47 9.66 3.42
N ALA A 181 -6.43 9.58 4.27
CA ALA A 181 -5.26 10.44 4.16
C ALA A 181 -4.52 10.24 2.82
N LEU A 182 -4.34 8.99 2.38
CA LEU A 182 -3.79 8.69 1.07
C LEU A 182 -4.68 9.24 -0.05
N LEU A 183 -5.99 9.07 0.05
CA LEU A 183 -6.93 9.59 -0.94
C LEU A 183 -6.80 11.11 -1.10
N VAL A 184 -6.70 11.85 0.01
CA VAL A 184 -6.47 13.30 -0.02
C VAL A 184 -5.17 13.65 -0.73
N GLY A 185 -4.09 12.92 -0.47
CA GLY A 185 -2.79 13.14 -1.12
C GLY A 185 -2.75 12.76 -2.61
N LEU A 186 -3.62 11.84 -3.04
CA LEU A 186 -3.70 11.35 -4.42
C LEU A 186 -4.82 12.00 -5.23
N TRP A 187 -5.64 12.84 -4.60
CA TRP A 187 -6.75 13.53 -5.26
C TRP A 187 -6.23 14.48 -6.33
N ARG A 188 -6.68 14.27 -7.57
CA ARG A 188 -6.30 15.09 -8.73
C ARG A 188 -7.46 15.91 -9.24
N SER A 189 -8.67 15.35 -9.26
CA SER A 189 -9.82 16.02 -9.85
C SER A 189 -11.15 15.45 -9.37
N ARG A 190 -12.25 16.12 -9.73
CA ARG A 190 -13.60 15.59 -9.51
C ARG A 190 -13.86 14.25 -10.20
N ALA A 191 -13.04 13.84 -11.19
CA ALA A 191 -13.17 12.52 -11.80
C ALA A 191 -12.86 11.39 -10.81
N ASP A 192 -12.04 11.64 -9.78
CA ASP A 192 -11.69 10.65 -8.75
C ASP A 192 -12.89 10.32 -7.85
N LEU A 193 -13.94 11.15 -7.83
CA LEU A 193 -15.20 10.86 -7.13
C LEU A 193 -15.95 9.66 -7.70
N TRP A 194 -15.75 9.32 -8.97
CA TRP A 194 -16.47 8.21 -9.59
C TRP A 194 -16.10 6.84 -9.05
N PRO A 195 -14.81 6.43 -9.02
CA PRO A 195 -14.43 5.16 -8.41
C PRO A 195 -14.78 5.12 -6.91
N ILE A 196 -14.68 6.24 -6.19
CA ILE A 196 -15.07 6.34 -4.77
C ILE A 196 -16.57 6.11 -4.61
N GLY A 197 -17.40 6.81 -5.40
CA GLY A 197 -18.84 6.70 -5.37
C GLY A 197 -19.32 5.30 -5.75
N ALA A 198 -18.69 4.67 -6.73
CA ALA A 198 -18.98 3.29 -7.12
C ALA A 198 -18.67 2.30 -6.00
N ALA A 199 -17.51 2.44 -5.33
CA ALA A 199 -17.16 1.62 -4.17
C ALA A 199 -18.14 1.82 -3.01
N ALA A 200 -18.48 3.07 -2.71
CA ALA A 200 -19.41 3.42 -1.62
C ALA A 200 -20.83 2.90 -1.89
N LEU A 201 -21.32 3.02 -3.12
CA LEU A 201 -22.62 2.49 -3.52
C LEU A 201 -22.64 0.96 -3.43
N ALA A 202 -21.61 0.28 -3.95
CA ALA A 202 -21.49 -1.16 -3.84
C ALA A 202 -21.46 -1.62 -2.37
N ALA A 203 -20.73 -0.90 -1.51
CA ALA A 203 -20.69 -1.19 -0.08
C ALA A 203 -22.08 -1.05 0.55
N ALA A 204 -22.78 0.06 0.29
CA ALA A 204 -24.10 0.32 0.84
C ALA A 204 -25.15 -0.72 0.42
N LEU A 205 -25.09 -1.18 -0.84
CA LEU A 205 -26.04 -2.16 -1.36
C LEU A 205 -25.74 -3.60 -0.90
N LEU A 206 -24.47 -3.95 -0.69
CA LEU A 206 -24.05 -5.34 -0.50
C LEU A 206 -23.64 -5.69 0.93
N HIS A 207 -23.44 -4.71 1.83
CA HIS A 207 -22.94 -4.95 3.19
C HIS A 207 -23.77 -5.96 4.00
N GLY A 208 -25.10 -5.96 3.84
CA GLY A 208 -25.98 -6.92 4.51
C GLY A 208 -26.20 -8.25 3.77
N ILE A 209 -25.62 -8.39 2.58
CA ILE A 209 -25.84 -9.54 1.68
C ILE A 209 -24.59 -10.41 1.59
N LEU A 210 -23.41 -9.78 1.51
CA LEU A 210 -22.14 -10.45 1.29
C LEU A 210 -21.32 -10.54 2.58
N PRO A 211 -20.66 -11.69 2.84
CA PRO A 211 -19.63 -11.79 3.88
C PRO A 211 -18.50 -10.77 3.64
N GLY A 212 -17.81 -10.35 4.71
CA GLY A 212 -16.82 -9.27 4.67
C GLY A 212 -15.77 -9.40 3.55
N GLY A 213 -15.25 -10.60 3.30
CA GLY A 213 -14.29 -10.83 2.21
C GLY A 213 -14.85 -10.58 0.82
N TRP A 214 -16.09 -11.00 0.54
CA TRP A 214 -16.75 -10.75 -0.74
C TRP A 214 -17.17 -9.29 -0.90
N LEU A 215 -17.48 -8.61 0.21
CA LEU A 215 -17.75 -7.17 0.20
C LEU A 215 -16.52 -6.38 -0.25
N ILE A 216 -15.33 -6.75 0.25
CA ILE A 216 -14.06 -6.15 -0.18
C ILE A 216 -13.84 -6.36 -1.69
N VAL A 217 -14.06 -7.58 -2.17
CA VAL A 217 -13.92 -7.92 -3.59
C VAL A 217 -14.89 -7.10 -4.45
N ALA A 218 -16.17 -7.06 -4.08
CA ALA A 218 -17.21 -6.38 -4.86
C ALA A 218 -16.97 -4.86 -4.94
N THR A 219 -16.60 -4.24 -3.82
CA THR A 219 -16.32 -2.79 -3.75
C THR A 219 -15.07 -2.42 -4.54
N ALA A 220 -14.00 -3.23 -4.46
CA ALA A 220 -12.79 -3.05 -5.26
C ALA A 220 -13.07 -3.17 -6.76
N LEU A 221 -13.83 -4.18 -7.18
CA LEU A 221 -14.22 -4.36 -8.59
C LEU A 221 -15.08 -3.19 -9.09
N ALA A 222 -16.06 -2.73 -8.31
CA ALA A 222 -16.88 -1.58 -8.67
C ALA A 222 -16.03 -0.31 -8.87
N ALA A 223 -15.08 -0.05 -7.96
CA ALA A 223 -14.14 1.05 -8.09
C ALA A 223 -13.28 0.95 -9.35
N CYS A 224 -12.69 -0.23 -9.61
CA CYS A 224 -11.85 -0.47 -10.77
C CYS A 224 -12.61 -0.30 -12.09
N LEU A 225 -13.84 -0.84 -12.18
CA LEU A 225 -14.67 -0.72 -13.38
C LEU A 225 -15.08 0.73 -13.66
N ALA A 226 -15.49 1.47 -12.64
CA ALA A 226 -15.81 2.89 -12.77
C ALA A 226 -14.57 3.70 -13.19
N GLY A 227 -13.42 3.45 -12.56
CA GLY A 227 -12.15 4.09 -12.92
C GLY A 227 -11.73 3.81 -14.35
N ALA A 228 -11.86 2.55 -14.81
CA ALA A 228 -11.51 2.14 -16.17
C ALA A 228 -12.44 2.75 -17.22
N ALA A 229 -13.76 2.75 -16.99
CA ALA A 229 -14.75 3.30 -17.92
C ALA A 229 -14.61 4.81 -18.12
N LEU A 230 -14.08 5.51 -17.12
CA LEU A 230 -13.97 6.98 -17.11
C LEU A 230 -12.55 7.47 -17.37
N HIS A 231 -11.58 6.56 -17.51
CA HIS A 231 -10.22 6.91 -17.86
C HIS A 231 -10.18 7.49 -19.28
N ARG A 232 -10.00 8.81 -19.38
CA ARG A 232 -9.73 9.47 -20.65
C ARG A 232 -8.24 9.39 -20.95
N PRO A 233 -7.82 8.73 -22.04
CA PRO A 233 -6.40 8.69 -22.40
C PRO A 233 -5.89 10.13 -22.57
N SER A 234 -4.79 10.45 -21.89
CA SER A 234 -4.16 11.76 -22.06
C SER A 234 -3.62 11.90 -23.49
N PRO A 235 -3.85 13.03 -24.18
CA PRO A 235 -3.45 13.23 -25.57
C PRO A 235 -1.93 13.17 -25.83
N ALA A 236 -1.10 13.13 -24.78
CA ALA A 236 0.35 13.01 -24.89
C ALA A 236 0.87 11.62 -25.34
N ALA A 237 0.01 10.60 -25.41
CA ALA A 237 0.36 9.28 -25.94
C ALA A 237 0.15 9.14 -27.46
N ALA A 238 -0.40 10.17 -28.12
CA ALA A 238 -0.62 10.22 -29.57
C ALA A 238 0.37 11.20 -30.22
N THR A 239 1.63 10.81 -30.30
CA THR A 239 2.49 11.29 -31.38
C THR A 239 3.11 10.08 -32.07
N PRO A 240 3.02 10.00 -33.41
CA PRO A 240 3.34 8.80 -34.19
C PRO A 240 4.81 8.36 -34.09
#